data_AF-A0AAF0IPZ9-F1
#
_entry.id   AF-A0AAF0IPZ9-F1
#
_cell.length_a   1.000
_cell.length_b   1.000
_cell.length_c   1.000
_cell.angle_alpha   90.00
_cell.angle_beta   90.00
_cell.angle_gamma   90.00
#
_symmetry.space_group_name_H-M   'P 1'
#
loop_
_entity.id
_entity.type
_entity.pdbx_description
1 polymer ?
#
loop_
_entity_poly.entity_id
_entity_poly.type
_entity_poly.pdbx_seq_one_letter_code
_entity_poly.pdbx_strand_id
1 'polypeptide(L)'
;MRASLAKVYVAATIPLHTVQVPHFLSQWAAQVASALSHTLGNEPHDGSDAGALVPAGTGFMLPAVPESESLETWVGLLLAAPKKKVSHSRKAMRSANKGLKDRINLVHCPGCARPKLQHHICEHCYGEFSRNLKQKNTGVPVMIPVLPPSALRKLAAAILQLSRDARRNKVVGQLYALAHRRGDDDAGYSWATMVLEGLIQGATDPSRAATEAMELYATLARKGHPQALFGMGRVLLAQIEAAPDTAATRMPRVIELWERSGKNGMPDAWYELGRMYQGTSYLGRDNDRMQECFEQGARAGSTQCCYALGVQQAARADELREQNNTKAAHDAITLSNRYFLQAAQHGHAPSAYNMGLRYLITDAANASSATEEQKRAHRLQWGVIPDDRSAREWFAAAAGKNFMPAMMNYGNMLMNARGSVEATPTTEELATAQRVYRRVLALGMAAQQLRSRETTPRAADDDTPQVMEHMVSEARRALQTLDARLGNGPSQSVF
;
A
#
# COMPACT_ATOMS: atom_id res chain seq x y z
N MET A 1 24.84 -29.74 9.06
CA MET A 1 23.93 -28.56 9.14
C MET A 1 23.74 -27.78 7.83
N ARG A 2 24.51 -28.04 6.75
CA ARG A 2 24.45 -27.29 5.47
C ARG A 2 23.50 -27.84 4.39
N ALA A 3 22.96 -29.05 4.52
CA ALA A 3 22.14 -29.70 3.48
C ALA A 3 20.61 -29.63 3.72
N SER A 4 20.14 -29.28 4.92
CA SER A 4 18.69 -29.25 5.24
C SER A 4 18.02 -27.94 4.85
N LEU A 5 18.76 -26.82 4.81
CA LEU A 5 18.19 -25.51 4.48
C LEU A 5 17.96 -25.33 2.98
N ALA A 6 18.75 -25.97 2.10
CA ALA A 6 18.60 -25.87 0.65
C ALA A 6 17.26 -26.46 0.13
N LYS A 7 16.71 -27.48 0.80
CA LYS A 7 15.41 -28.08 0.44
C LYS A 7 14.21 -27.24 0.91
N VAL A 8 14.37 -26.39 1.93
CA VAL A 8 13.32 -25.48 2.41
C VAL A 8 13.14 -24.28 1.46
N TYR A 9 14.17 -23.93 0.67
CA TYR A 9 14.14 -22.75 -0.21
C TYR A 9 13.28 -22.89 -1.48
N VAL A 10 12.98 -24.13 -1.91
CA VAL A 10 12.11 -24.40 -3.07
C VAL A 10 10.63 -24.49 -2.66
N ALA A 11 10.34 -24.87 -1.40
CA ALA A 11 8.99 -25.09 -0.91
C ALA A 11 8.30 -23.85 -0.32
N ALA A 12 9.04 -22.75 -0.08
CA ALA A 12 8.46 -21.49 0.35
C ALA A 12 7.83 -20.72 -0.82
N THR A 13 6.86 -21.33 -1.51
CA THR A 13 5.74 -20.61 -2.09
C THR A 13 4.98 -19.97 -0.94
N ILE A 14 5.49 -18.86 -0.42
CA ILE A 14 4.69 -17.99 0.44
C ILE A 14 3.51 -17.56 -0.44
N PRO A 15 2.25 -17.87 -0.09
CA PRO A 15 1.11 -17.24 -0.73
C PRO A 15 1.12 -15.78 -0.27
N LEU A 16 1.91 -14.94 -0.95
CA LEU A 16 1.93 -13.51 -0.70
C LEU A 16 0.69 -12.93 -1.34
N HIS A 17 -0.28 -12.72 -0.44
CA HIS A 17 -1.53 -12.02 -0.66
C HIS A 17 -2.36 -12.61 -1.78
N THR A 18 -3.25 -13.52 -1.40
CA THR A 18 -4.63 -13.35 -1.83
C THR A 18 -4.93 -11.86 -1.71
N VAL A 19 -5.18 -11.18 -2.83
CA VAL A 19 -6.12 -10.05 -2.79
C VAL A 19 -7.35 -10.69 -2.21
N GLN A 20 -7.53 -10.57 -0.88
CA GLN A 20 -8.63 -11.19 -0.16
C GLN A 20 -9.87 -10.88 -0.99
N VAL A 21 -10.57 -11.92 -1.44
CA VAL A 21 -11.98 -11.69 -1.69
C VAL A 21 -12.47 -11.16 -0.34
N PRO A 22 -13.22 -10.07 -0.31
CA PRO A 22 -14.03 -9.75 0.84
C PRO A 22 -14.72 -11.03 1.27
N HIS A 23 -14.54 -11.44 2.52
CA HIS A 23 -15.09 -12.66 3.10
C HIS A 23 -16.60 -12.86 2.82
N PHE A 24 -17.26 -11.79 2.38
CA PHE A 24 -18.65 -11.68 1.99
C PHE A 24 -19.03 -12.26 0.61
N LEU A 25 -18.20 -12.21 -0.44
CA LEU A 25 -18.63 -12.67 -1.78
C LEU A 25 -18.84 -14.20 -1.84
N SER A 26 -18.18 -14.98 -0.98
CA SER A 26 -18.46 -16.41 -0.82
C SER A 26 -19.71 -16.68 0.04
N GLN A 27 -19.98 -15.86 1.05
CA GLN A 27 -21.18 -15.99 1.91
C GLN A 27 -22.46 -15.53 1.20
N TRP A 28 -22.36 -14.57 0.28
CA TRP A 28 -23.51 -13.95 -0.38
C TRP A 28 -23.98 -14.70 -1.63
N ALA A 29 -23.09 -15.44 -2.32
CA ALA A 29 -23.47 -16.33 -3.41
C ALA A 29 -24.49 -17.41 -2.96
N ALA A 30 -24.44 -17.82 -1.69
CA ALA A 30 -25.41 -18.74 -1.09
C ALA A 30 -26.77 -18.05 -0.75
N GLN A 31 -26.76 -16.76 -0.42
CA GLN A 31 -27.96 -16.01 -0.01
C GLN A 31 -28.81 -15.51 -1.19
N VAL A 32 -28.20 -15.27 -2.36
CA VAL A 32 -28.93 -14.75 -3.54
C VAL A 32 -29.57 -15.83 -4.39
N ALA A 33 -29.10 -17.07 -4.30
CA ALA A 33 -29.82 -18.21 -4.86
C ALA A 33 -31.22 -18.39 -4.24
N SER A 34 -31.44 -17.98 -2.98
CA SER A 34 -32.74 -18.07 -2.31
C SER A 34 -33.60 -16.80 -2.41
N ALA A 35 -33.02 -15.65 -2.77
CA ALA A 35 -33.73 -14.37 -2.84
C ALA A 35 -34.42 -14.13 -4.21
N LEU A 36 -33.98 -14.81 -5.26
CA LEU A 36 -34.56 -14.70 -6.61
C LEU A 36 -35.85 -15.51 -6.80
N SER A 37 -36.32 -16.27 -5.79
CA SER A 37 -37.58 -17.02 -5.83
C SER A 37 -38.77 -16.31 -5.17
N HIS A 38 -38.58 -15.14 -4.55
CA HIS A 38 -39.65 -14.41 -3.85
C HIS A 38 -39.70 -12.92 -4.20
N THR A 39 -40.04 -12.57 -5.44
CA THR A 39 -40.45 -11.20 -5.78
C THR A 39 -41.52 -11.20 -6.89
N LEU A 40 -42.73 -11.63 -6.52
CA LEU A 40 -43.98 -11.19 -7.15
C LEU A 40 -44.90 -10.70 -6.04
N GLY A 41 -45.25 -9.41 -6.04
CA GLY A 41 -46.39 -8.88 -5.28
C GLY A 41 -46.18 -7.56 -4.53
N ASN A 42 -46.72 -6.50 -5.12
CA ASN A 42 -47.33 -5.31 -4.51
C ASN A 42 -46.51 -4.05 -4.15
N GLU A 43 -47.02 -2.94 -4.70
CA GLU A 43 -46.88 -1.50 -4.39
C GLU A 43 -48.28 -0.99 -3.91
N PRO A 44 -48.53 0.30 -3.57
CA PRO A 44 -47.94 1.15 -2.51
C PRO A 44 -49.04 1.95 -1.73
N HIS A 45 -48.69 2.83 -0.77
CA HIS A 45 -49.53 4.00 -0.39
C HIS A 45 -48.77 5.13 0.38
N ASP A 46 -49.26 6.36 0.17
CA ASP A 46 -48.77 7.72 0.47
C ASP A 46 -48.90 8.25 1.93
N GLY A 47 -48.27 9.41 2.21
CA GLY A 47 -48.72 10.37 3.24
C GLY A 47 -47.73 11.51 3.59
N SER A 48 -48.16 12.77 3.44
CA SER A 48 -47.45 14.06 3.60
C SER A 48 -47.46 14.65 5.02
N ASP A 49 -46.58 15.64 5.32
CA ASP A 49 -46.97 17.00 5.76
C ASP A 49 -45.78 17.93 6.13
N ALA A 50 -46.02 19.23 5.98
CA ALA A 50 -45.08 20.35 6.03
C ALA A 50 -45.33 21.32 7.20
N GLY A 51 -44.35 22.17 7.54
CA GLY A 51 -44.54 23.34 8.43
C GLY A 51 -43.26 24.18 8.64
N ALA A 52 -43.37 25.51 8.50
CA ALA A 52 -42.28 26.50 8.39
C ALA A 52 -42.36 27.64 9.44
N LEU A 53 -41.37 28.57 9.38
CA LEU A 53 -41.25 29.95 9.95
C LEU A 53 -40.39 30.10 11.25
N VAL A 54 -39.70 31.20 11.61
CA VAL A 54 -38.77 32.26 11.08
C VAL A 54 -38.51 33.23 12.29
N PRO A 55 -37.40 34.02 12.37
CA PRO A 55 -36.74 34.47 13.63
C PRO A 55 -36.92 35.97 14.00
N ALA A 56 -36.33 36.41 15.14
CA ALA A 56 -36.25 37.82 15.57
C ALA A 56 -34.84 38.20 16.10
N GLY A 57 -34.43 39.46 15.91
CA GLY A 57 -33.11 40.00 16.32
C GLY A 57 -33.16 41.43 16.89
N THR A 58 -31.97 42.08 16.95
CA THR A 58 -31.60 43.47 17.41
C THR A 58 -31.38 43.64 18.92
N GLY A 59 -30.47 44.46 19.50
CA GLY A 59 -29.51 45.50 19.07
C GLY A 59 -28.71 46.03 20.30
N PHE A 60 -27.69 46.88 20.10
CA PHE A 60 -26.60 47.24 21.06
C PHE A 60 -26.57 48.77 21.34
N MET A 61 -26.24 49.27 22.57
CA MET A 61 -25.44 50.51 22.82
C MET A 61 -25.11 50.89 24.30
N LEU A 62 -23.80 51.12 24.51
CA LEU A 62 -22.97 52.07 25.33
C LEU A 62 -23.35 52.60 26.76
N PRO A 63 -22.36 52.76 27.69
CA PRO A 63 -22.53 53.40 28.99
C PRO A 63 -22.04 54.86 29.08
N ALA A 64 -22.64 55.63 30.00
CA ALA A 64 -22.33 57.02 30.34
C ALA A 64 -21.49 57.17 31.63
N VAL A 65 -20.73 58.27 31.73
CA VAL A 65 -19.87 58.70 32.85
C VAL A 65 -20.58 59.78 33.68
N PRO A 66 -20.35 59.85 35.02
CA PRO A 66 -20.13 61.13 35.71
C PRO A 66 -18.92 61.06 36.68
N GLU A 67 -17.99 62.04 36.71
CA GLU A 67 -17.96 63.27 37.54
C GLU A 67 -18.27 62.99 39.03
N SER A 68 -17.44 63.30 40.05
CA SER A 68 -16.40 64.32 40.26
C SER A 68 -15.69 64.03 41.60
N GLU A 69 -14.38 64.28 41.77
CA GLU A 69 -13.82 64.69 43.09
C GLU A 69 -12.35 65.16 43.04
N SER A 70 -12.15 66.31 43.71
CA SER A 70 -10.98 66.86 44.41
C SER A 70 -9.64 67.13 43.69
N LEU A 71 -9.27 68.41 43.77
CA LEU A 71 -8.01 69.08 43.39
C LEU A 71 -6.76 68.63 44.18
N GLU A 72 -6.81 67.51 44.91
CA GLU A 72 -5.66 66.91 45.61
C GLU A 72 -4.88 65.91 44.73
N THR A 73 -5.48 65.43 43.64
CA THR A 73 -4.81 64.55 42.66
C THR A 73 -3.78 65.26 41.78
N TRP A 74 -3.71 66.59 41.83
CA TRP A 74 -2.87 67.41 40.94
C TRP A 74 -1.44 67.66 41.45
N VAL A 75 -1.10 67.25 42.67
CA VAL A 75 0.25 67.38 43.23
C VAL A 75 1.28 66.58 42.43
N GLY A 76 0.89 65.42 41.90
CA GLY A 76 1.73 64.60 41.03
C GLY A 76 1.98 65.20 39.64
N LEU A 77 1.04 66.03 39.15
CA LEU A 77 1.17 66.68 37.84
C LEU A 77 2.04 67.95 37.90
N LEU A 78 1.98 68.69 39.02
CA LEU A 78 2.78 69.91 39.22
C LEU A 78 4.23 69.63 39.66
N LEU A 79 4.53 68.42 40.15
CA LEU A 79 5.90 67.95 40.44
C LEU A 79 6.57 67.22 39.25
N ALA A 80 5.87 67.08 38.13
CA ALA A 80 6.44 66.49 36.92
C ALA A 80 7.43 67.48 36.28
N ALA A 81 8.68 67.46 36.75
CA ALA A 81 9.77 68.15 36.08
C ALA A 81 9.78 67.75 34.58
N PRO A 82 9.79 68.71 33.64
CA PRO A 82 9.66 68.41 32.22
C PRO A 82 10.79 67.47 31.80
N LYS A 83 10.41 66.24 31.46
CA LYS A 83 11.37 65.19 31.12
C LYS A 83 12.23 65.68 29.96
N LYS A 84 13.53 65.83 30.20
CA LYS A 84 14.51 66.39 29.26
C LYS A 84 14.34 65.72 27.89
N LYS A 85 14.14 66.55 26.84
CA LYS A 85 13.86 66.10 25.46
C LYS A 85 14.91 65.06 25.05
N VAL A 86 14.46 63.86 24.71
CA VAL A 86 15.34 62.75 24.32
C VAL A 86 16.12 63.17 23.07
N SER A 87 17.44 63.02 23.08
CA SER A 87 18.28 63.35 21.92
C SER A 87 17.87 62.51 20.70
N HIS A 88 18.02 63.08 19.50
CA HIS A 88 17.72 62.39 18.24
C HIS A 88 18.41 61.02 18.17
N SER A 89 19.64 60.90 18.67
CA SER A 89 20.38 59.62 18.74
C SER A 89 19.70 58.58 19.64
N ARG A 90 19.28 58.94 20.87
CA ARG A 90 18.58 58.01 21.77
C ARG A 90 17.17 57.64 21.30
N LYS A 91 16.55 58.50 20.48
CA LYS A 91 15.29 58.19 19.78
C LYS A 91 15.54 57.20 18.64
N ALA A 92 16.59 57.41 17.84
CA ALA A 92 17.00 56.55 16.74
C ALA A 92 17.40 55.14 17.20
N MET A 93 18.20 55.01 18.28
CA MET A 93 18.54 53.70 18.85
C MET A 93 17.30 52.92 19.28
N ARG A 94 16.31 53.59 19.87
CA ARG A 94 15.07 52.93 20.32
C ARG A 94 14.13 52.57 19.17
N SER A 95 14.25 53.22 18.01
CA SER A 95 13.50 52.87 16.81
C SER A 95 14.23 51.89 15.88
N ALA A 96 15.50 51.54 16.15
CA ALA A 96 16.27 50.63 15.31
C ALA A 96 15.59 49.25 15.16
N ASN A 97 14.93 48.78 16.21
CA ASN A 97 14.22 47.49 16.21
C ASN A 97 12.78 47.58 15.68
N LYS A 98 12.33 48.75 15.18
CA LYS A 98 11.00 48.96 14.60
C LYS A 98 10.97 48.84 13.07
N GLY A 99 12.06 48.39 12.45
CA GLY A 99 12.10 48.08 11.03
C GLY A 99 11.11 46.97 10.66
N LEU A 100 10.57 47.03 9.45
CA LEU A 100 9.74 45.96 8.90
C LEU A 100 10.59 44.68 8.83
N LYS A 101 10.21 43.64 9.56
CA LYS A 101 10.93 42.36 9.53
C LYS A 101 10.74 41.73 8.16
N ASP A 102 11.85 41.36 7.53
CA ASP A 102 11.83 40.68 6.24
C ASP A 102 11.18 39.29 6.39
N ARG A 103 10.25 38.97 5.50
CA ARG A 103 9.47 37.72 5.55
C ARG A 103 9.99 36.75 4.51
N ILE A 104 10.84 35.82 4.95
CA ILE A 104 11.42 34.76 4.10
C ILE A 104 10.43 33.64 3.74
N ASN A 105 9.25 33.59 4.36
CA ASN A 105 8.28 32.50 4.24
C ASN A 105 7.19 32.74 3.18
N LEU A 106 7.54 33.42 2.09
CA LEU A 106 6.68 33.66 0.93
C LEU A 106 6.91 32.56 -0.11
N VAL A 107 5.84 31.83 -0.45
CA VAL A 107 5.82 30.80 -1.50
C VAL A 107 4.74 31.15 -2.53
N HIS A 108 4.90 30.69 -3.76
CA HIS A 108 3.86 30.88 -4.78
C HIS A 108 2.70 29.91 -4.52
N CYS A 109 1.47 30.41 -4.64
CA CYS A 109 0.28 29.58 -4.49
C CYS A 109 0.18 28.59 -5.67
N PRO A 110 -0.03 27.28 -5.44
CA PRO A 110 -0.17 26.31 -6.53
C PRO A 110 -1.45 26.50 -7.36
N GLY A 111 -2.44 27.24 -6.85
CA GLY A 111 -3.71 27.50 -7.54
C GLY A 111 -3.67 28.74 -8.45
N CYS A 112 -3.22 29.89 -7.94
CA CYS A 112 -3.24 31.16 -8.69
C CYS A 112 -1.86 31.77 -8.96
N ALA A 113 -0.78 31.08 -8.58
CA ALA A 113 0.61 31.54 -8.70
C ALA A 113 0.95 32.86 -8.00
N ARG A 114 0.07 33.43 -7.17
CA ARG A 114 0.36 34.64 -6.38
C ARG A 114 1.18 34.31 -5.12
N PRO A 115 2.02 35.22 -4.62
CA PRO A 115 2.74 35.02 -3.37
C PRO A 115 1.77 34.85 -2.20
N LYS A 116 2.01 33.82 -1.38
CA LYS A 116 1.29 33.53 -0.14
C LYS A 116 2.29 33.14 0.95
N LEU A 117 1.89 33.22 2.22
CA LEU A 117 2.70 32.67 3.30
C LEU A 117 2.64 31.13 3.27
N GLN A 118 3.76 30.46 3.54
CA GLN A 118 3.91 29.00 3.43
C GLN A 118 2.82 28.22 4.17
N HIS A 119 2.54 28.60 5.43
CA HIS A 119 1.54 27.93 6.29
C HIS A 119 0.13 28.54 6.22
N HIS A 120 -0.10 29.51 5.34
CA HIS A 120 -1.42 30.13 5.20
C HIS A 120 -2.08 29.71 3.89
N ILE A 121 -3.41 29.65 3.93
CA ILE A 121 -4.24 29.54 2.74
C ILE A 121 -4.06 30.82 1.92
N CYS A 122 -4.04 30.72 0.59
CA CYS A 122 -3.92 31.89 -0.27
C CYS A 122 -5.15 32.79 -0.11
N GLU A 123 -4.93 34.03 0.32
CA GLU A 123 -5.99 35.01 0.54
C GLU A 123 -6.82 35.27 -0.73
N HIS A 124 -6.18 35.30 -1.89
CA HIS A 124 -6.88 35.51 -3.16
C HIS A 124 -7.76 34.33 -3.56
N CYS A 125 -7.22 33.11 -3.56
CA CYS A 125 -8.00 31.92 -3.87
C CYS A 125 -9.14 31.71 -2.87
N TYR A 126 -8.87 31.92 -1.57
CA TYR A 126 -9.88 31.80 -0.54
C TYR A 126 -10.94 32.90 -0.63
N GLY A 127 -10.54 34.14 -0.95
CA GLY A 127 -11.46 35.25 -1.15
C GLY A 127 -12.36 35.08 -2.38
N GLU A 128 -11.83 34.56 -3.49
CA GLU A 128 -12.64 34.13 -4.64
C GLU A 128 -13.59 32.99 -4.27
N PHE A 129 -13.08 31.96 -3.59
CA PHE A 129 -13.90 30.83 -3.16
C PHE A 129 -15.04 31.26 -2.21
N SER A 130 -14.74 32.11 -1.22
CA SER A 130 -15.72 32.62 -0.26
C SER A 130 -16.77 33.52 -0.93
N ARG A 131 -16.36 34.39 -1.87
CA ARG A 131 -17.28 35.20 -2.68
C ARG A 131 -18.17 34.31 -3.56
N ASN A 132 -17.61 33.28 -4.19
CA ASN A 132 -18.34 32.32 -5.00
C ASN A 132 -19.33 31.48 -4.17
N LEU A 133 -18.98 31.14 -2.92
CA LEU A 133 -19.92 30.49 -1.99
C LEU A 133 -21.08 31.40 -1.61
N LYS A 134 -20.81 32.69 -1.38
CA LYS A 134 -21.86 33.68 -1.10
C LYS A 134 -22.76 33.91 -2.32
N GLN A 135 -22.22 33.85 -3.54
CA GLN A 135 -23.00 33.99 -4.78
C GLN A 135 -23.86 32.76 -5.13
N LYS A 136 -23.48 31.56 -4.68
CA LYS A 136 -24.33 30.35 -4.80
C LYS A 136 -25.64 30.47 -4.00
N ASN A 137 -25.67 31.24 -2.93
CA ASN A 137 -26.91 31.55 -2.21
C ASN A 137 -27.83 32.53 -2.96
N THR A 138 -27.36 33.16 -4.04
CA THR A 138 -28.12 34.12 -4.86
C THR A 138 -28.59 33.55 -6.21
N GLY A 139 -28.49 32.23 -6.43
CA GLY A 139 -29.13 31.56 -7.57
C GLY A 139 -28.53 31.82 -8.96
N VAL A 140 -27.35 32.45 -9.06
CA VAL A 140 -26.66 32.65 -10.35
C VAL A 140 -25.75 31.44 -10.63
N PRO A 141 -25.85 30.78 -11.81
CA PRO A 141 -25.03 29.60 -12.13
C PRO A 141 -23.58 30.01 -12.38
N VAL A 142 -22.73 29.80 -11.37
CA VAL A 142 -21.27 29.94 -11.50
C VAL A 142 -20.72 28.64 -12.10
N MET A 143 -20.01 28.75 -13.23
CA MET A 143 -19.18 27.67 -13.77
C MET A 143 -18.03 27.34 -12.81
N ILE A 144 -18.28 26.37 -11.94
CA ILE A 144 -17.25 25.70 -11.13
C ILE A 144 -16.33 24.98 -12.13
N PRO A 145 -15.00 25.02 -12.01
CA PRO A 145 -14.15 24.05 -12.69
C PRO A 145 -14.50 22.67 -12.13
N VAL A 146 -15.39 21.97 -12.83
CA VAL A 146 -15.84 20.64 -12.46
C VAL A 146 -14.62 19.74 -12.47
N LEU A 147 -14.15 19.29 -11.30
CA LEU A 147 -13.01 18.36 -11.24
C LEU A 147 -13.27 17.19 -12.21
N PRO A 148 -12.29 16.81 -13.04
CA PRO A 148 -12.46 15.71 -13.96
C PRO A 148 -12.74 14.40 -13.19
N PRO A 149 -13.49 13.45 -13.77
CA PRO A 149 -13.85 12.20 -13.10
C PRO A 149 -12.63 11.44 -12.54
N SER A 150 -11.53 11.45 -13.30
CA SER A 150 -10.26 10.85 -12.90
C SER A 150 -9.62 11.52 -11.68
N ALA A 151 -9.80 12.83 -11.48
CA ALA A 151 -9.29 13.53 -10.29
C ALA A 151 -10.12 13.17 -9.04
N LEU A 152 -11.44 13.03 -9.19
CA LEU A 152 -12.30 12.54 -8.10
C LEU A 152 -11.91 11.12 -7.68
N ARG A 153 -11.69 10.23 -8.65
CA ARG A 153 -11.22 8.86 -8.40
C ARG A 153 -9.86 8.83 -7.71
N LYS A 154 -8.88 9.60 -8.20
CA LYS A 154 -7.55 9.70 -7.58
C LYS A 154 -7.62 10.25 -6.17
N LEU A 155 -8.47 11.25 -5.91
CA LEU A 155 -8.70 11.78 -4.57
C LEU A 155 -9.30 10.72 -3.64
N ALA A 156 -10.30 9.98 -4.10
CA ALA A 156 -10.90 8.88 -3.34
C ALA A 156 -9.87 7.80 -2.98
N ALA A 157 -9.05 7.38 -3.96
CA ALA A 157 -7.96 6.43 -3.75
C ALA A 157 -6.90 6.95 -2.76
N ALA A 158 -6.53 8.23 -2.86
CA ALA A 158 -5.58 8.85 -1.93
C ALA A 158 -6.11 8.88 -0.49
N ILE A 159 -7.41 9.13 -0.29
CA ILE A 159 -8.03 9.10 1.04
C ILE A 159 -7.93 7.69 1.65
N LEU A 160 -8.20 6.64 0.87
CA LEU A 160 -8.07 5.24 1.31
C LEU A 160 -6.61 4.88 1.66
N GLN A 161 -5.63 5.38 0.90
CA GLN A 161 -4.21 5.10 1.14
C GLN A 161 -3.66 5.84 2.36
N LEU A 162 -4.05 7.10 2.56
CA LEU A 162 -3.54 7.95 3.64
C LEU A 162 -4.21 7.68 4.99
N SER A 163 -5.42 7.13 4.99
CA SER A 163 -6.21 6.96 6.21
C SER A 163 -6.89 5.60 6.26
N ARG A 164 -6.63 4.85 7.35
CA ARG A 164 -7.31 3.59 7.66
C ARG A 164 -8.62 3.80 8.43
N ASP A 165 -9.13 5.02 8.51
CA ASP A 165 -10.33 5.36 9.27
C ASP A 165 -11.58 5.00 8.47
N ALA A 166 -12.30 3.97 8.91
CA ALA A 166 -13.51 3.46 8.26
C ALA A 166 -14.61 4.52 8.10
N ARG A 167 -14.62 5.56 8.96
CA ARG A 167 -15.60 6.67 8.87
C ARG A 167 -15.48 7.44 7.55
N ARG A 168 -14.32 7.40 6.91
CA ARG A 168 -14.06 8.08 5.63
C ARG A 168 -14.59 7.30 4.42
N ASN A 169 -14.90 6.01 4.57
CA ASN A 169 -15.38 5.17 3.48
C ASN A 169 -16.68 5.71 2.87
N LYS A 170 -17.54 6.35 3.66
CA LYS A 170 -18.75 7.02 3.16
C LYS A 170 -18.42 8.13 2.15
N VAL A 171 -17.44 8.98 2.48
CA VAL A 171 -16.99 10.07 1.60
C VAL A 171 -16.32 9.52 0.36
N VAL A 172 -15.47 8.49 0.51
CA VAL A 172 -14.80 7.82 -0.60
C VAL A 172 -15.82 7.20 -1.56
N GLY A 173 -16.84 6.50 -1.04
CA GLY A 173 -17.92 5.94 -1.82
C GLY A 173 -18.69 7.00 -2.60
N GLN A 174 -18.99 8.15 -1.99
CA GLN A 174 -19.63 9.28 -2.69
C GLN A 174 -18.76 9.85 -3.81
N LEU A 175 -17.44 9.95 -3.61
CA LEU A 175 -16.51 10.42 -4.65
C LEU A 175 -16.44 9.45 -5.83
N TYR A 176 -16.36 8.15 -5.58
CA TYR A 176 -16.39 7.15 -6.65
C TYR A 176 -17.74 7.13 -7.38
N ALA A 177 -18.87 7.18 -6.66
CA ALA A 177 -20.19 7.25 -7.28
C ALA A 177 -20.35 8.51 -8.15
N LEU A 178 -19.84 9.66 -7.70
CA LEU A 178 -19.88 10.90 -8.48
C LEU A 178 -18.99 10.81 -9.72
N ALA A 179 -17.78 10.24 -9.60
CA ALA A 179 -16.89 10.02 -10.74
C ALA A 179 -17.51 9.05 -11.75
N HIS A 180 -18.14 7.99 -11.28
CA HIS A 180 -18.83 7.01 -12.12
C HIS A 180 -20.01 7.62 -12.89
N ARG A 181 -20.86 8.42 -12.22
CA ARG A 181 -21.95 9.15 -12.89
C ARG A 181 -21.46 10.13 -13.96
N ARG A 182 -20.18 10.51 -13.92
CA ARG A 182 -19.52 11.33 -14.94
C ARG A 182 -18.76 10.51 -15.98
N GLY A 183 -18.93 9.20 -16.00
CA GLY A 183 -18.37 8.29 -17.03
C GLY A 183 -17.04 7.61 -16.66
N ASP A 184 -16.58 7.66 -15.41
CA ASP A 184 -15.38 6.92 -14.99
C ASP A 184 -15.75 5.48 -14.58
N ASP A 185 -15.48 4.52 -15.46
CA ASP A 185 -15.76 3.10 -15.26
C ASP A 185 -14.86 2.48 -14.15
N ASP A 186 -13.61 2.93 -13.99
CA ASP A 186 -12.71 2.49 -12.89
C ASP A 186 -13.30 2.91 -11.53
N ALA A 187 -13.88 4.11 -11.48
CA ALA A 187 -14.56 4.61 -10.28
C ALA A 187 -15.84 3.80 -10.01
N GLY A 188 -16.58 3.42 -11.07
CA GLY A 188 -17.74 2.54 -10.95
C GLY A 188 -17.38 1.19 -10.34
N TYR A 189 -16.30 0.55 -10.84
CA TYR A 189 -15.76 -0.67 -10.28
C TYR A 189 -15.38 -0.50 -8.79
N SER A 190 -14.67 0.58 -8.47
CA SER A 190 -14.21 0.85 -7.10
C SER A 190 -15.38 1.07 -6.14
N TRP A 191 -16.41 1.81 -6.57
CA TRP A 191 -17.65 1.98 -5.81
C TRP A 191 -18.38 0.66 -5.59
N ALA A 192 -18.60 -0.12 -6.66
CA ALA A 192 -19.29 -1.41 -6.57
C ALA A 192 -18.56 -2.35 -5.61
N THR A 193 -17.23 -2.38 -5.68
CA THR A 193 -16.39 -3.15 -4.75
C THR A 193 -16.60 -2.72 -3.31
N MET A 194 -16.56 -1.43 -3.02
CA MET A 194 -16.78 -0.93 -1.66
C MET A 194 -18.18 -1.25 -1.12
N VAL A 195 -19.20 -1.26 -1.98
CA VAL A 195 -20.58 -1.65 -1.61
C VAL A 195 -20.64 -3.14 -1.28
N LEU A 196 -20.12 -4.00 -2.16
CA LEU A 196 -20.10 -5.45 -1.96
C LEU A 196 -19.22 -5.86 -0.75
N GLU A 197 -18.21 -5.05 -0.43
CA GLU A 197 -17.38 -5.21 0.77
C GLU A 197 -18.06 -4.75 2.06
N GLY A 198 -19.23 -4.10 1.97
CA GLY A 198 -19.90 -3.49 3.12
C GLY A 198 -19.10 -2.32 3.72
N LEU A 199 -18.16 -1.73 2.99
CA LEU A 199 -17.33 -0.63 3.50
C LEU A 199 -18.10 0.68 3.62
N ILE A 200 -19.19 0.84 2.85
CA ILE A 200 -20.02 2.05 2.86
C ILE A 200 -21.10 1.91 3.93
N GLN A 201 -20.84 2.51 5.09
CA GLN A 201 -21.78 2.52 6.22
C GLN A 201 -22.95 3.49 6.00
N GLY A 202 -24.15 3.09 6.41
CA GLY A 202 -25.34 3.94 6.39
C GLY A 202 -26.04 4.06 5.04
N ALA A 203 -25.93 3.03 4.18
CA ALA A 203 -26.87 2.88 3.07
C ALA A 203 -28.27 2.65 3.64
N THR A 204 -29.26 3.41 3.16
CA THR A 204 -30.66 3.31 3.58
C THR A 204 -31.24 1.91 3.29
N ASP A 205 -30.74 1.25 2.25
CA ASP A 205 -31.04 -0.14 1.92
C ASP A 205 -29.76 -0.83 1.39
N PRO A 206 -29.04 -1.60 2.24
CA PRO A 206 -27.84 -2.32 1.84
C PRO A 206 -28.09 -3.40 0.77
N SER A 207 -29.27 -4.03 0.77
CA SER A 207 -29.60 -5.12 -0.16
C SER A 207 -29.75 -4.60 -1.59
N ARG A 208 -30.49 -3.48 -1.72
CA ARG A 208 -30.64 -2.79 -3.01
C ARG A 208 -29.29 -2.28 -3.53
N ALA A 209 -28.47 -1.69 -2.67
CA ALA A 209 -27.14 -1.22 -3.06
C ALA A 209 -26.23 -2.36 -3.56
N ALA A 210 -26.26 -3.52 -2.89
CA ALA A 210 -25.51 -4.70 -3.32
C ALA A 210 -25.98 -5.21 -4.70
N THR A 211 -27.28 -5.20 -4.94
CA THR A 211 -27.86 -5.58 -6.25
C THR A 211 -27.39 -4.64 -7.36
N GLU A 212 -27.47 -3.33 -7.12
CA GLU A 212 -26.96 -2.30 -8.06
C GLU A 212 -25.46 -2.47 -8.33
N ALA A 213 -24.66 -2.73 -7.29
CA ALA A 213 -23.22 -2.97 -7.43
C ALA A 213 -22.91 -4.18 -8.31
N MET A 214 -23.68 -5.27 -8.20
CA MET A 214 -23.51 -6.44 -9.06
C MET A 214 -23.93 -6.20 -10.51
N GLU A 215 -25.05 -5.52 -10.74
CA GLU A 215 -25.48 -5.15 -12.09
C GLU A 215 -24.44 -4.27 -12.77
N LEU A 216 -23.82 -3.36 -12.00
CA LEU A 216 -22.71 -2.56 -12.46
C LEU A 216 -21.49 -3.42 -12.80
N TYR A 217 -21.10 -4.37 -11.95
CA TYR A 217 -20.05 -5.35 -12.24
C TYR A 217 -20.30 -6.09 -13.56
N ALA A 218 -21.53 -6.56 -13.79
CA ALA A 218 -21.91 -7.26 -15.02
C ALA A 218 -21.87 -6.35 -16.24
N THR A 219 -22.25 -5.09 -16.08
CA THR A 219 -22.20 -4.10 -17.15
C THR A 219 -20.76 -3.75 -17.51
N LEU A 220 -19.90 -3.54 -16.52
CA LEU A 220 -18.48 -3.26 -16.72
C LEU A 220 -17.74 -4.44 -17.35
N ALA A 221 -18.03 -5.67 -16.93
CA ALA A 221 -17.46 -6.86 -17.55
C ALA A 221 -17.91 -7.03 -19.02
N ARG A 222 -19.19 -6.74 -19.33
CA ARG A 222 -19.69 -6.72 -20.71
C ARG A 222 -18.97 -5.68 -21.57
N LYS A 223 -18.68 -4.50 -21.01
CA LYS A 223 -17.85 -3.46 -21.66
C LYS A 223 -16.37 -3.85 -21.81
N GLY A 224 -15.92 -4.93 -21.15
CA GLY A 224 -14.53 -5.38 -21.19
C GLY A 224 -13.62 -4.76 -20.13
N HIS A 225 -14.18 -4.14 -19.08
CA HIS A 225 -13.39 -3.60 -17.98
C HIS A 225 -12.58 -4.71 -17.28
N PRO A 226 -11.24 -4.63 -17.24
CA PRO A 226 -10.40 -5.79 -16.94
C PRO A 226 -10.56 -6.28 -15.49
N GLN A 227 -10.67 -5.38 -14.50
CA GLN A 227 -10.90 -5.77 -13.11
C GLN A 227 -12.31 -6.37 -12.88
N ALA A 228 -13.30 -5.93 -13.68
CA ALA A 228 -14.66 -6.47 -13.56
C ALA A 228 -14.73 -7.88 -14.15
N LEU A 229 -14.11 -8.11 -15.31
CA LEU A 229 -13.94 -9.43 -15.91
C LEU A 229 -13.25 -10.41 -14.94
N PHE A 230 -12.16 -9.95 -14.30
CA PHE A 230 -11.45 -10.75 -13.30
C PHE A 230 -12.33 -11.08 -12.10
N GLY A 231 -12.99 -10.07 -11.53
CA GLY A 231 -13.89 -10.22 -10.39
C GLY A 231 -15.04 -11.19 -10.70
N MET A 232 -15.63 -11.12 -11.90
CA MET A 232 -16.67 -12.06 -12.32
C MET A 232 -16.18 -13.51 -12.39
N GLY A 233 -14.97 -13.74 -12.91
CA GLY A 233 -14.40 -15.08 -12.91
C GLY A 233 -14.20 -15.62 -11.48
N ARG A 234 -13.83 -14.77 -10.51
CA ARG A 234 -13.75 -15.16 -9.09
C ARG A 234 -15.11 -15.52 -8.50
N VAL A 235 -16.16 -14.78 -8.85
CA VAL A 235 -17.54 -15.09 -8.41
C VAL A 235 -17.96 -16.46 -8.96
N LEU A 236 -17.70 -16.74 -10.23
CA LEU A 236 -17.98 -18.05 -10.81
C LEU A 236 -17.16 -19.16 -10.16
N LEU A 237 -15.89 -18.93 -9.83
CA LEU A 237 -15.09 -19.89 -9.08
C LEU A 237 -15.67 -20.19 -7.70
N ALA A 238 -16.09 -19.16 -6.95
CA ALA A 238 -16.73 -19.35 -5.65
C ALA A 238 -18.03 -20.18 -5.77
N GLN A 239 -18.79 -19.99 -6.85
CA GLN A 239 -19.98 -20.81 -7.13
C GLN A 239 -19.63 -22.27 -7.48
N ILE A 240 -18.48 -22.50 -8.13
CA ILE A 240 -17.97 -23.84 -8.41
C ILE A 240 -17.49 -24.51 -7.13
N GLU A 241 -16.82 -23.78 -6.24
CA GLU A 241 -16.42 -24.28 -4.92
C GLU A 241 -17.63 -24.66 -4.07
N ALA A 242 -18.72 -23.88 -4.13
CA ALA A 242 -19.97 -24.19 -3.43
C ALA A 242 -20.77 -25.35 -4.06
N ALA A 243 -20.64 -25.57 -5.36
CA ALA A 243 -21.32 -26.64 -6.10
C ALA A 243 -20.37 -27.28 -7.13
N PRO A 244 -19.48 -28.20 -6.71
CA PRO A 244 -18.43 -28.78 -7.55
C PRO A 244 -18.94 -29.46 -8.82
N ASP A 245 -20.14 -30.04 -8.79
CA ASP A 245 -20.76 -30.70 -9.95
C ASP A 245 -20.98 -29.73 -11.13
N THR A 246 -21.07 -28.43 -10.86
CA THR A 246 -21.24 -27.40 -11.90
C THR A 246 -19.93 -27.01 -12.59
N ALA A 247 -18.79 -27.51 -12.11
CA ALA A 247 -17.47 -27.12 -12.59
C ALA A 247 -17.30 -27.35 -14.10
N ALA A 248 -17.68 -28.52 -14.61
CA ALA A 248 -17.53 -28.87 -16.02
C ALA A 248 -18.23 -27.87 -16.96
N THR A 249 -19.34 -27.27 -16.51
CA THR A 249 -20.11 -26.30 -17.29
C THR A 249 -19.61 -24.86 -17.10
N ARG A 250 -19.21 -24.49 -15.87
CA ARG A 250 -18.86 -23.10 -15.52
C ARG A 250 -17.37 -22.78 -15.74
N MET A 251 -16.49 -23.77 -15.69
CA MET A 251 -15.04 -23.58 -15.81
C MET A 251 -14.60 -22.93 -17.14
N PRO A 252 -15.14 -23.33 -18.31
CA PRO A 252 -14.79 -22.66 -19.57
C PRO A 252 -15.09 -21.16 -19.55
N ARG A 253 -16.15 -20.75 -18.85
CA ARG A 253 -16.52 -19.34 -18.72
C ARG A 253 -15.57 -18.58 -17.79
N VAL A 254 -15.07 -19.20 -16.73
CA VAL A 254 -14.01 -18.62 -15.88
C VAL A 254 -12.76 -18.34 -16.71
N ILE A 255 -12.33 -19.35 -17.49
CA ILE A 255 -11.15 -19.25 -18.35
C ILE A 255 -11.33 -18.09 -19.34
N GLU A 256 -12.45 -18.04 -20.06
CA GLU A 256 -12.75 -16.96 -21.02
C GLU A 256 -12.70 -15.57 -20.37
N LEU A 257 -13.33 -15.40 -19.19
CA LEU A 257 -13.37 -14.12 -18.50
C LEU A 257 -11.98 -13.65 -18.09
N TRP A 258 -11.15 -14.55 -17.57
CA TRP A 258 -9.79 -14.20 -17.12
C TRP A 258 -8.82 -13.99 -18.28
N GLU A 259 -8.94 -14.74 -19.38
CA GLU A 259 -8.17 -14.48 -20.59
C GLU A 259 -8.49 -13.09 -21.15
N ARG A 260 -9.78 -12.73 -21.22
CA ARG A 260 -10.21 -11.40 -21.65
C ARG A 260 -9.72 -10.31 -20.69
N SER A 261 -9.76 -10.57 -19.38
CA SER A 261 -9.23 -9.66 -18.37
C SER A 261 -7.73 -9.40 -18.58
N GLY A 262 -6.95 -10.46 -18.79
CA GLY A 262 -5.53 -10.39 -19.11
C GLY A 262 -5.22 -9.62 -20.39
N LYS A 263 -5.95 -9.91 -21.48
CA LYS A 263 -5.84 -9.20 -22.77
C LYS A 263 -6.21 -7.71 -22.65
N ASN A 264 -7.12 -7.36 -21.75
CA ASN A 264 -7.59 -5.99 -21.53
C ASN A 264 -6.76 -5.20 -20.49
N GLY A 265 -5.59 -5.71 -20.08
CA GLY A 265 -4.65 -4.95 -19.26
C GLY A 265 -4.68 -5.26 -17.76
N MET A 266 -5.13 -6.46 -17.36
CA MET A 266 -4.94 -6.97 -16.00
C MET A 266 -3.99 -8.18 -16.01
N PRO A 267 -2.66 -7.96 -15.92
CA PRO A 267 -1.66 -9.01 -16.01
C PRO A 267 -1.82 -10.12 -14.97
N ASP A 268 -2.33 -9.80 -13.78
CA ASP A 268 -2.52 -10.77 -12.69
C ASP A 268 -3.63 -11.80 -12.99
N ALA A 269 -4.53 -11.53 -13.95
CA ALA A 269 -5.47 -12.54 -14.41
C ALA A 269 -4.76 -13.73 -15.07
N TRP A 270 -3.65 -13.48 -15.77
CA TRP A 270 -2.82 -14.53 -16.35
C TRP A 270 -2.09 -15.35 -15.30
N TYR A 271 -1.69 -14.74 -14.19
CA TYR A 271 -1.09 -15.46 -13.08
C TYR A 271 -2.08 -16.44 -12.46
N GLU A 272 -3.31 -15.99 -12.19
CA GLU A 272 -4.32 -16.88 -11.61
C GLU A 272 -4.74 -18.00 -12.58
N LEU A 273 -4.84 -17.71 -13.89
CA LEU A 273 -5.04 -18.76 -14.90
C LEU A 273 -3.90 -19.79 -14.92
N GLY A 274 -2.65 -19.32 -14.89
CA GLY A 274 -1.49 -20.22 -14.86
C GLY A 274 -1.50 -21.09 -13.59
N ARG A 275 -1.85 -20.53 -12.44
CA ARG A 275 -2.05 -21.30 -11.19
C ARG A 275 -3.17 -22.33 -11.30
N MET A 276 -4.27 -22.01 -11.98
CA MET A 276 -5.34 -22.98 -12.21
C MET A 276 -4.87 -24.16 -13.07
N TYR A 277 -4.09 -23.89 -14.13
CA TYR A 277 -3.53 -24.92 -14.98
C TYR A 277 -2.42 -25.76 -14.32
N GLN A 278 -1.87 -25.34 -13.18
CA GLN A 278 -1.04 -26.23 -12.35
C GLN A 278 -1.82 -27.43 -11.80
N GLY A 279 -3.16 -27.32 -11.77
CA GLY A 279 -4.07 -28.36 -11.34
C GLY A 279 -4.92 -27.89 -10.15
N THR A 280 -6.22 -28.06 -10.26
CA THR A 280 -7.19 -27.91 -9.17
C THR A 280 -8.04 -29.18 -9.05
N SER A 281 -8.91 -29.27 -8.04
CA SER A 281 -9.84 -30.41 -7.91
C SER A 281 -10.82 -30.57 -9.09
N TYR A 282 -10.98 -29.53 -9.88
CA TYR A 282 -11.95 -29.45 -10.98
C TYR A 282 -11.33 -29.07 -12.34
N LEU A 283 -10.02 -28.82 -12.40
CA LEU A 283 -9.27 -28.57 -13.62
C LEU A 283 -7.98 -29.38 -13.59
N GLY A 284 -7.81 -30.29 -14.55
CA GLY A 284 -6.60 -31.10 -14.66
C GLY A 284 -5.36 -30.24 -14.91
N ARG A 285 -4.20 -30.79 -14.51
CA ARG A 285 -2.90 -30.14 -14.76
C ARG A 285 -2.60 -30.09 -16.26
N ASP A 286 -2.28 -28.89 -16.76
CA ASP A 286 -1.88 -28.62 -18.14
C ASP A 286 -0.66 -27.70 -18.11
N ASN A 287 0.53 -28.29 -18.26
CA ASN A 287 1.78 -27.54 -18.15
C ASN A 287 2.00 -26.57 -19.34
N ASP A 288 1.47 -26.89 -20.52
CA ASP A 288 1.66 -26.08 -21.72
C ASP A 288 0.83 -24.79 -21.63
N ARG A 289 -0.46 -24.91 -21.24
CA ARG A 289 -1.31 -23.73 -21.01
C ARG A 289 -0.87 -22.92 -19.80
N MET A 290 -0.39 -23.58 -18.74
CA MET A 290 0.23 -22.90 -17.60
C MET A 290 1.39 -22.02 -18.07
N GLN A 291 2.32 -22.59 -18.86
CA GLN A 291 3.49 -21.89 -19.36
C GLN A 291 3.08 -20.70 -20.23
N GLU A 292 2.14 -20.90 -21.15
CA GLU A 292 1.63 -19.84 -22.02
C GLU A 292 1.01 -18.70 -21.20
N CYS A 293 0.16 -19.00 -20.21
CA CYS A 293 -0.45 -17.99 -19.35
C CYS A 293 0.63 -17.17 -18.62
N PHE A 294 1.60 -17.83 -17.99
CA PHE A 294 2.67 -17.11 -17.30
C PHE A 294 3.52 -16.26 -18.24
N GLU A 295 3.82 -16.72 -19.45
CA GLU A 295 4.55 -15.93 -20.44
C GLU A 295 3.75 -14.70 -20.90
N GLN A 296 2.44 -14.86 -21.15
CA GLN A 296 1.57 -13.74 -21.50
C GLN A 296 1.49 -12.72 -20.36
N GLY A 297 1.32 -13.18 -19.11
CA GLY A 297 1.30 -12.32 -17.94
C GLY A 297 2.63 -11.61 -17.69
N ALA A 298 3.77 -12.28 -17.90
CA ALA A 298 5.09 -11.68 -17.78
C ALA A 298 5.35 -10.61 -18.84
N ARG A 299 4.94 -10.84 -20.10
CA ARG A 299 4.99 -9.83 -21.17
C ARG A 299 4.07 -8.63 -20.89
N ALA A 300 2.94 -8.88 -20.25
CA ALA A 300 2.01 -7.82 -19.81
C ALA A 300 2.47 -7.08 -18.54
N GLY A 301 3.59 -7.50 -17.92
CA GLY A 301 4.18 -6.83 -16.76
C GLY A 301 3.75 -7.37 -15.39
N SER A 302 3.10 -8.54 -15.31
CA SER A 302 2.82 -9.16 -14.00
C SER A 302 4.11 -9.60 -13.32
N THR A 303 4.36 -9.04 -12.13
CA THR A 303 5.50 -9.45 -11.31
C THR A 303 5.35 -10.87 -10.78
N GLN A 304 4.11 -11.34 -10.59
CA GLN A 304 3.81 -12.68 -10.10
C GLN A 304 4.11 -13.73 -11.17
N CYS A 305 3.71 -13.50 -12.42
CA CYS A 305 4.09 -14.38 -13.54
C CYS A 305 5.60 -14.42 -13.74
N CYS A 306 6.27 -13.27 -13.70
CA CYS A 306 7.74 -13.22 -13.77
C CYS A 306 8.36 -14.04 -12.63
N TYR A 307 7.88 -13.89 -11.40
CA TYR A 307 8.36 -14.69 -10.28
C TYR A 307 8.15 -16.20 -10.50
N ALA A 308 6.95 -16.62 -10.92
CA ALA A 308 6.63 -18.02 -11.18
C ALA A 308 7.55 -18.64 -12.25
N LEU A 309 7.75 -17.94 -13.38
CA LEU A 309 8.69 -18.35 -14.42
C LEU A 309 10.14 -18.41 -13.90
N GLY A 310 10.54 -17.44 -13.08
CA GLY A 310 11.86 -17.43 -12.43
C GLY A 310 12.08 -18.68 -11.58
N VAL A 311 11.11 -19.03 -10.73
CA VAL A 311 11.17 -20.23 -9.88
C VAL A 311 11.20 -21.50 -10.73
N GLN A 312 10.36 -21.62 -11.75
CA GLN A 312 10.33 -22.79 -12.63
C GLN A 312 11.65 -22.99 -13.38
N GLN A 313 12.26 -21.91 -13.88
CA GLN A 313 13.56 -21.99 -14.56
C GLN A 313 14.70 -22.28 -13.57
N ALA A 314 14.62 -21.80 -12.32
CA ALA A 314 15.59 -22.15 -11.29
C ALA A 314 15.51 -23.63 -10.92
N ALA A 315 14.31 -24.18 -10.72
CA ALA A 315 14.11 -25.61 -10.47
C ALA A 315 14.62 -26.46 -11.64
N ARG A 316 14.29 -26.07 -12.88
CA ARG A 316 14.82 -26.71 -14.10
C ARG A 316 16.34 -26.68 -14.15
N ALA A 317 16.97 -25.59 -13.72
CA ALA A 317 18.44 -25.49 -13.69
C ALA A 317 19.04 -26.51 -12.72
N ASP A 318 18.40 -26.76 -11.58
CA ASP A 318 18.87 -27.74 -10.60
C ASP A 318 18.69 -29.18 -11.12
N GLU A 319 17.55 -29.50 -11.72
CA GLU A 319 17.32 -30.80 -12.40
C GLU A 319 18.37 -31.07 -13.50
N LEU A 320 18.67 -30.06 -14.33
CA LEU A 320 19.68 -30.17 -15.38
C LEU A 320 21.09 -30.36 -14.83
N ARG A 321 21.41 -29.84 -13.64
CA ARG A 321 22.71 -30.10 -12.97
C ARG A 321 22.81 -31.53 -12.49
N GLU A 322 21.74 -32.06 -11.91
CA GLU A 322 21.69 -33.47 -11.48
C GLU A 322 21.90 -34.41 -12.68
N GLN A 323 21.42 -34.01 -13.86
CA GLN A 323 21.66 -34.70 -15.14
C GLN A 323 23.04 -34.43 -15.75
N ASN A 324 23.94 -33.73 -15.05
CA ASN A 324 25.26 -33.28 -15.53
C ASN A 324 25.23 -32.39 -16.79
N ASN A 325 24.09 -31.79 -17.12
CA ASN A 325 23.94 -30.87 -18.25
C ASN A 325 24.24 -29.42 -17.83
N THR A 326 25.50 -29.15 -17.56
CA THR A 326 25.98 -27.87 -16.98
C THR A 326 25.69 -26.65 -17.85
N LYS A 327 25.76 -26.78 -19.18
CA LYS A 327 25.46 -25.68 -20.11
C LYS A 327 23.98 -25.31 -20.07
N ALA A 328 23.09 -26.29 -20.23
CA ALA A 328 21.65 -26.03 -20.19
C ALA A 328 21.20 -25.52 -18.81
N ALA A 329 21.80 -26.03 -17.73
CA ALA A 329 21.57 -25.50 -16.39
C ALA A 329 21.99 -24.03 -16.26
N HIS A 330 23.12 -23.64 -16.85
CA HIS A 330 23.58 -22.25 -16.88
C HIS A 330 22.64 -21.34 -17.70
N ASP A 331 22.13 -21.82 -18.82
CA ASP A 331 21.16 -21.07 -19.63
C ASP A 331 19.83 -20.89 -18.87
N ALA A 332 19.35 -21.95 -18.20
CA ALA A 332 18.13 -21.92 -17.39
C ALA A 332 18.26 -20.97 -16.19
N ILE A 333 19.38 -21.01 -15.45
CA ILE A 333 19.59 -20.10 -14.31
C ILE A 333 19.69 -18.64 -14.74
N THR A 334 20.32 -18.38 -15.89
CA THR A 334 20.41 -17.03 -16.47
C THR A 334 19.04 -16.51 -16.89
N LEU A 335 18.18 -17.36 -17.45
CA LEU A 335 16.79 -17.00 -17.74
C LEU A 335 15.98 -16.75 -16.45
N SER A 336 16.15 -17.58 -15.42
CA SER A 336 15.57 -17.36 -14.09
C SER A 336 15.92 -15.97 -13.53
N ASN A 337 17.21 -15.59 -13.60
CA ASN A 337 17.67 -14.30 -13.10
C ASN A 337 17.05 -13.12 -13.86
N ARG A 338 16.83 -13.24 -15.17
CA ARG A 338 16.14 -12.21 -15.96
C ARG A 338 14.71 -11.99 -15.47
N TYR A 339 13.97 -13.06 -15.23
CA TYR A 339 12.61 -12.97 -14.72
C TYR A 339 12.54 -12.42 -13.29
N PHE A 340 13.44 -12.86 -12.40
CA PHE A 340 13.53 -12.30 -11.05
C PHE A 340 13.90 -10.82 -11.07
N LEU A 341 14.87 -10.42 -11.90
CA LEU A 341 15.25 -9.02 -12.05
C LEU A 341 14.08 -8.16 -12.54
N GLN A 342 13.36 -8.61 -13.57
CA GLN A 342 12.18 -7.91 -14.09
C GLN A 342 11.12 -7.70 -13.01
N ALA A 343 10.80 -8.75 -12.23
CA ALA A 343 9.86 -8.65 -11.12
C ALA A 343 10.36 -7.75 -9.98
N ALA A 344 11.65 -7.86 -9.63
CA ALA A 344 12.27 -7.11 -8.54
C ALA A 344 12.34 -5.60 -8.83
N GLN A 345 12.60 -5.20 -10.08
CA GLN A 345 12.58 -3.81 -10.53
C GLN A 345 11.20 -3.16 -10.35
N HIS A 346 10.13 -3.94 -10.44
CA HIS A 346 8.76 -3.51 -10.19
C HIS A 346 8.33 -3.68 -8.72
N GLY A 347 9.27 -3.95 -7.82
CA GLY A 347 9.05 -3.97 -6.37
C GLY A 347 8.60 -5.32 -5.80
N HIS A 348 8.70 -6.43 -6.55
CA HIS A 348 8.35 -7.75 -6.04
C HIS A 348 9.39 -8.26 -5.03
N ALA A 349 9.02 -8.23 -3.75
CA ALA A 349 9.94 -8.52 -2.65
C ALA A 349 10.54 -9.95 -2.69
N PRO A 350 9.79 -11.02 -3.00
CA PRO A 350 10.36 -12.36 -3.16
C PRO A 350 11.38 -12.46 -4.29
N SER A 351 11.16 -11.75 -5.40
CA SER A 351 12.13 -11.75 -6.51
C SER A 351 13.38 -10.98 -6.15
N ALA A 352 13.24 -9.83 -5.48
CA ALA A 352 14.39 -9.08 -4.95
C ALA A 352 15.17 -9.92 -3.93
N TYR A 353 14.49 -10.64 -3.05
CA TYR A 353 15.12 -11.60 -2.14
C TYR A 353 15.91 -12.69 -2.88
N ASN A 354 15.30 -13.30 -3.91
CA ASN A 354 15.96 -14.29 -4.75
C ASN A 354 17.20 -13.72 -5.43
N MET A 355 17.12 -12.50 -5.98
CA MET A 355 18.30 -11.81 -6.55
C MET A 355 19.39 -11.60 -5.49
N GLY A 356 19.03 -11.20 -4.28
CA GLY A 356 19.96 -11.09 -3.15
C GLY A 356 20.70 -12.40 -2.87
N LEU A 357 19.97 -13.53 -2.87
CA LEU A 357 20.56 -14.86 -2.73
C LEU A 357 21.50 -15.23 -3.89
N ARG A 358 21.19 -14.83 -5.14
CA ARG A 358 22.07 -15.10 -6.30
C ARG A 358 23.43 -14.44 -6.14
N TYR A 359 23.50 -13.26 -5.53
CA TYR A 359 24.77 -12.54 -5.32
C TYR A 359 25.49 -12.93 -4.02
N LEU A 360 24.76 -13.47 -3.03
CA LEU A 360 25.29 -13.80 -1.72
C LEU A 360 26.07 -15.12 -1.74
N ILE A 361 27.40 -15.05 -1.57
CA ILE A 361 28.20 -16.26 -1.35
C ILE A 361 28.09 -16.75 0.10
N THR A 362 27.90 -18.05 0.32
CA THR A 362 27.77 -18.63 1.68
C THR A 362 28.95 -19.48 2.10
N ASP A 363 29.80 -19.87 1.16
CA ASP A 363 30.95 -20.75 1.39
C ASP A 363 32.23 -20.00 1.79
N ALA A 364 32.14 -18.67 1.88
CA ALA A 364 33.20 -17.76 2.31
C ALA A 364 32.63 -16.76 3.35
N ALA A 365 33.52 -16.07 4.07
CA ALA A 365 33.11 -15.04 5.04
C ALA A 365 32.41 -13.86 4.34
N ASN A 366 32.96 -13.43 3.21
CA ASN A 366 32.41 -12.40 2.33
C ASN A 366 32.88 -12.59 0.87
N ALA A 367 32.28 -11.87 -0.08
CA ALA A 367 32.60 -11.96 -1.50
C ALA A 367 34.06 -11.62 -1.81
N SER A 368 34.66 -10.66 -1.09
CA SER A 368 36.07 -10.28 -1.25
C SER A 368 37.06 -11.36 -0.78
N SER A 369 36.70 -12.13 0.24
CA SER A 369 37.53 -13.20 0.82
C SER A 369 37.45 -14.53 0.07
N ALA A 370 36.51 -14.64 -0.88
CA ALA A 370 36.28 -15.88 -1.61
C ALA A 370 37.45 -16.19 -2.55
N THR A 371 37.84 -17.46 -2.65
CA THR A 371 38.85 -17.90 -3.63
C THR A 371 38.29 -17.85 -5.05
N GLU A 372 39.14 -17.82 -6.06
CA GLU A 372 38.70 -17.83 -7.46
C GLU A 372 37.92 -19.12 -7.82
N GLU A 373 38.26 -20.24 -7.18
CA GLU A 373 37.52 -21.50 -7.31
C GLU A 373 36.11 -21.38 -6.75
N GLN A 374 35.95 -20.79 -5.56
CA GLN A 374 34.64 -20.53 -4.95
C GLN A 374 33.81 -19.56 -5.80
N LYS A 375 34.42 -18.48 -6.30
CA LYS A 375 33.74 -17.53 -7.20
C LYS A 375 33.33 -18.18 -8.52
N ARG A 376 34.16 -19.08 -9.08
CA ARG A 376 33.84 -19.85 -10.28
C ARG A 376 32.68 -20.81 -10.06
N ALA A 377 32.70 -21.56 -8.95
CA ALA A 377 31.60 -22.46 -8.57
C ALA A 377 30.30 -21.69 -8.37
N HIS A 378 30.35 -20.56 -7.65
CA HIS A 378 29.21 -19.65 -7.48
C HIS A 378 28.65 -19.16 -8.81
N ARG A 379 29.51 -18.74 -9.75
CA ARG A 379 29.09 -18.29 -11.08
C ARG A 379 28.40 -19.39 -11.88
N LEU A 380 28.87 -20.63 -11.79
CA LEU A 380 28.24 -21.77 -12.44
C LEU A 380 26.87 -22.10 -11.82
N GLN A 381 26.75 -21.98 -10.50
CA GLN A 381 25.52 -22.26 -9.77
C GLN A 381 24.46 -21.14 -9.88
N TRP A 382 24.86 -19.88 -9.93
CA TRP A 382 23.93 -18.77 -9.83
C TRP A 382 23.88 -17.89 -11.07
N GLY A 383 24.77 -18.09 -12.04
CA GLY A 383 24.83 -17.29 -13.28
C GLY A 383 25.33 -15.86 -13.07
N VAL A 384 25.76 -15.50 -11.85
CA VAL A 384 26.26 -14.18 -11.49
C VAL A 384 27.56 -14.30 -10.70
N ILE A 385 28.38 -13.26 -10.73
CA ILE A 385 29.56 -13.16 -9.88
C ILE A 385 29.09 -12.79 -8.46
N PRO A 386 29.60 -13.43 -7.39
CA PRO A 386 29.20 -13.05 -6.04
C PRO A 386 29.58 -11.60 -5.75
N ASP A 387 28.65 -10.85 -5.18
CA ASP A 387 28.84 -9.45 -4.80
C ASP A 387 27.97 -9.09 -3.59
N ASP A 388 28.64 -8.82 -2.47
CA ASP A 388 27.96 -8.50 -1.23
C ASP A 388 27.25 -7.15 -1.26
N ARG A 389 27.72 -6.21 -2.06
CA ARG A 389 27.05 -4.92 -2.19
C ARG A 389 25.71 -5.08 -2.90
N SER A 390 25.70 -5.76 -4.05
CA SER A 390 24.45 -6.09 -4.77
C SER A 390 23.51 -6.92 -3.91
N ALA A 391 24.01 -7.94 -3.21
CA ALA A 391 23.19 -8.76 -2.31
C ALA A 391 22.51 -7.89 -1.22
N ARG A 392 23.28 -6.99 -0.60
CA ARG A 392 22.79 -6.07 0.43
C ARG A 392 21.71 -5.13 -0.09
N GLU A 393 21.90 -4.55 -1.28
CA GLU A 393 20.92 -3.65 -1.92
C GLU A 393 19.60 -4.37 -2.22
N TRP A 394 19.68 -5.59 -2.77
CA TRP A 394 18.48 -6.41 -3.05
C TRP A 394 17.74 -6.83 -1.78
N PHE A 395 18.46 -7.26 -0.74
CA PHE A 395 17.82 -7.56 0.53
C PHE A 395 17.23 -6.32 1.19
N ALA A 396 17.88 -5.16 1.10
CA ALA A 396 17.33 -3.89 1.60
C ALA A 396 16.01 -3.53 0.89
N ALA A 397 15.96 -3.68 -0.44
CA ALA A 397 14.75 -3.41 -1.23
C ALA A 397 13.57 -4.31 -0.81
N ALA A 398 13.82 -5.61 -0.63
CA ALA A 398 12.81 -6.55 -0.14
C ALA A 398 12.44 -6.32 1.33
N ALA A 399 13.41 -6.00 2.19
CA ALA A 399 13.19 -5.68 3.59
C ALA A 399 12.34 -4.41 3.78
N GLY A 400 12.51 -3.40 2.91
CA GLY A 400 11.66 -2.20 2.87
C GLY A 400 10.19 -2.49 2.58
N LYS A 401 9.87 -3.66 1.99
CA LYS A 401 8.52 -4.17 1.78
C LYS A 401 8.03 -5.09 2.92
N ASN A 402 8.74 -5.13 4.05
CA ASN A 402 8.46 -6.01 5.20
C ASN A 402 8.56 -7.51 4.88
N PHE A 403 9.36 -7.90 3.87
CA PHE A 403 9.58 -9.31 3.56
C PHE A 403 10.57 -9.93 4.55
N MET A 404 10.04 -10.69 5.51
CA MET A 404 10.82 -11.18 6.67
C MET A 404 12.09 -11.97 6.31
N PRO A 405 12.11 -12.89 5.32
CA PRO A 405 13.34 -13.57 4.94
C PRO A 405 14.45 -12.59 4.50
N ALA A 406 14.10 -11.55 3.75
CA ALA A 406 15.06 -10.51 3.36
C ALA A 406 15.48 -9.64 4.54
N MET A 407 14.57 -9.34 5.48
CA MET A 407 14.90 -8.61 6.69
C MET A 407 15.93 -9.37 7.55
N MET A 408 15.79 -10.69 7.66
CA MET A 408 16.74 -11.54 8.40
C MET A 408 18.14 -11.49 7.77
N ASN A 409 18.23 -11.66 6.45
CA ASN A 409 19.49 -11.59 5.72
C ASN A 409 20.09 -10.18 5.75
N TYR A 410 19.28 -9.15 5.53
CA TYR A 410 19.72 -7.76 5.57
C TYR A 410 20.26 -7.38 6.94
N GLY A 411 19.54 -7.72 8.02
CA GLY A 411 20.00 -7.50 9.39
C GLY A 411 21.33 -8.19 9.67
N ASN A 412 21.52 -9.42 9.17
CA ASN A 412 22.77 -10.15 9.35
C ASN A 412 23.93 -9.50 8.59
N MET A 413 23.69 -9.04 7.36
CA MET A 413 24.71 -8.32 6.59
C MET A 413 25.13 -7.02 7.27
N LEU A 414 24.18 -6.27 7.82
CA LEU A 414 24.45 -5.05 8.60
C LEU A 414 25.29 -5.35 9.86
N MET A 415 24.98 -6.43 10.59
CA MET A 415 25.73 -6.83 11.79
C MET A 415 27.19 -7.20 11.52
N ASN A 416 27.52 -7.55 10.29
CA ASN A 416 28.84 -8.02 9.87
C ASN A 416 29.53 -7.09 8.89
N ALA A 417 28.99 -5.87 8.66
CA ALA A 417 29.46 -4.91 7.66
C ALA A 417 29.59 -5.49 6.24
N ARG A 418 28.83 -6.55 5.93
CA ARG A 418 28.97 -7.28 4.67
C ARG A 418 28.40 -6.43 3.53
N GLY A 419 29.23 -6.12 2.53
CA GLY A 419 28.88 -5.19 1.46
C GLY A 419 28.83 -3.72 1.91
N SER A 420 29.42 -3.40 3.06
CA SER A 420 29.70 -2.02 3.48
C SER A 420 31.00 -1.51 2.86
N VAL A 421 31.18 -0.19 2.88
CA VAL A 421 32.48 0.44 2.57
C VAL A 421 33.46 0.21 3.73
N GLU A 422 32.95 0.21 4.95
CA GLU A 422 33.73 -0.03 6.17
C GLU A 422 33.89 -1.53 6.44
N ALA A 423 35.07 -1.92 6.93
CA ALA A 423 35.34 -3.33 7.26
C ALA A 423 34.62 -3.81 8.53
N THR A 424 34.22 -2.88 9.41
CA THR A 424 33.51 -3.15 10.66
C THR A 424 32.17 -2.41 10.67
N PRO A 425 31.15 -2.95 11.37
CA PRO A 425 29.80 -2.40 11.31
C PRO A 425 29.74 -1.07 12.07
N THR A 426 29.22 -0.05 11.40
CA THR A 426 29.01 1.28 12.01
C THR A 426 27.91 1.22 13.06
N THR A 427 27.90 2.17 14.00
CA THR A 427 26.84 2.30 15.02
C THR A 427 25.46 2.48 14.37
N GLU A 428 25.38 3.19 13.25
CA GLU A 428 24.15 3.37 12.47
C GLU A 428 23.67 2.07 11.82
N GLU A 429 24.58 1.25 11.27
CA GLU A 429 24.24 -0.06 10.71
C GLU A 429 23.73 -1.01 11.79
N LEU A 430 24.37 -1.04 12.96
CA LEU A 430 23.91 -1.84 14.11
C LEU A 430 22.54 -1.38 14.61
N ALA A 431 22.32 -0.06 14.72
CA ALA A 431 21.01 0.49 15.08
C ALA A 431 19.94 0.16 14.02
N THR A 432 20.31 0.17 12.74
CA THR A 432 19.42 -0.21 11.64
C THR A 432 19.08 -1.70 11.69
N ALA A 433 20.06 -2.58 11.93
CA ALA A 433 19.83 -4.00 12.14
C ALA A 433 18.88 -4.25 13.31
N GLN A 434 19.04 -3.51 14.42
CA GLN A 434 18.16 -3.59 15.59
C GLN A 434 16.71 -3.20 15.23
N ARG A 435 16.50 -2.11 14.46
CA ARG A 435 15.16 -1.73 13.97
C ARG A 435 14.55 -2.80 13.07
N VAL A 436 15.34 -3.38 12.16
CA VAL A 436 14.92 -4.44 11.24
C VAL A 436 14.47 -5.68 12.03
N TYR A 437 15.27 -6.18 12.97
CA TYR A 437 14.89 -7.35 13.76
C TYR A 437 13.70 -7.10 14.69
N ARG A 438 13.58 -5.92 15.31
CA ARG A 438 12.38 -5.55 16.08
C ARG A 438 11.12 -5.57 15.20
N ARG A 439 11.25 -5.12 13.95
CA ARG A 439 10.15 -5.18 12.97
C ARG A 439 9.79 -6.62 12.59
N VAL A 440 10.76 -7.52 12.47
CA VAL A 440 10.50 -8.97 12.29
C VAL A 440 9.68 -9.53 13.45
N LEU A 441 10.04 -9.20 14.70
CA LEU A 441 9.25 -9.64 15.86
C LEU A 441 7.81 -9.12 15.82
N ALA A 442 7.61 -7.85 15.49
CA ALA A 442 6.29 -7.24 15.38
C ALA A 442 5.43 -7.92 14.29
N LEU A 443 6.01 -8.21 13.14
CA LEU A 443 5.35 -8.92 12.04
C LEU A 443 5.02 -10.37 12.43
N GLY A 444 5.93 -11.05 13.11
CA GLY A 444 5.71 -12.40 13.63
C GLY A 444 4.55 -12.47 14.62
N MET A 445 4.49 -11.54 15.57
CA MET A 445 3.38 -11.44 16.53
C MET A 445 2.05 -11.12 15.84
N ALA A 446 2.04 -10.18 14.90
CA ALA A 446 0.84 -9.85 14.13
C ALA A 446 0.33 -11.06 13.32
N ALA A 447 1.24 -11.82 12.69
CA ALA A 447 0.90 -13.03 11.97
C ALA A 447 0.32 -14.10 12.90
N GLN A 448 0.86 -14.27 14.11
CA GLN A 448 0.34 -15.20 15.10
C GLN A 448 -1.07 -14.83 15.59
N GLN A 449 -1.33 -13.54 15.82
CA GLN A 449 -2.66 -13.04 16.21
C GLN A 449 -3.71 -13.24 15.11
N LEU A 450 -3.34 -13.06 13.85
CA LEU A 450 -4.22 -13.34 12.72
C LEU A 450 -4.55 -14.84 12.66
N ARG A 451 -3.54 -15.71 12.83
CA ARG A 451 -3.74 -17.16 12.89
C ARG A 451 -4.68 -17.59 14.02
N SER A 452 -4.56 -17.02 15.21
CA SER A 452 -5.47 -17.35 16.33
C SER A 452 -6.94 -16.99 16.08
N ARG A 453 -7.22 -16.19 15.03
CA ARG A 453 -8.57 -15.81 14.61
C ARG A 453 -9.10 -16.65 13.44
N GLU A 454 -8.24 -17.42 12.77
CA GLU A 454 -8.64 -18.33 11.70
C GLU A 454 -9.22 -19.60 12.32
N THR A 455 -10.46 -19.93 11.96
CA THR A 455 -11.17 -21.13 12.46
C THR A 455 -10.99 -22.35 11.55
N THR A 456 -10.43 -22.16 10.36
CA THR A 456 -10.22 -23.22 9.36
C THR A 456 -8.81 -23.80 9.45
N PRO A 457 -8.67 -25.14 9.58
CA PRO A 457 -7.36 -25.79 9.53
C PRO A 457 -6.72 -25.64 8.14
N ARG A 458 -5.42 -25.29 8.10
CA ARG A 458 -4.62 -25.25 6.87
C ARG A 458 -4.19 -26.65 6.44
N ALA A 459 -3.85 -26.79 5.16
CA ALA A 459 -3.27 -28.01 4.59
C ALA A 459 -2.02 -28.45 5.37
N ALA A 460 -1.83 -29.77 5.49
CA ALA A 460 -0.82 -30.39 6.35
C ALA A 460 0.65 -30.12 5.93
N ASP A 461 0.88 -29.65 4.70
CA ASP A 461 2.21 -29.47 4.10
C ASP A 461 2.75 -28.02 4.14
N ASP A 462 2.11 -27.13 4.90
CA ASP A 462 2.53 -25.72 4.98
C ASP A 462 3.59 -25.53 6.09
N ASP A 463 4.88 -25.62 5.73
CA ASP A 463 6.02 -25.36 6.64
C ASP A 463 6.14 -23.88 7.06
N THR A 464 5.36 -22.97 6.45
CA THR A 464 5.44 -21.52 6.68
C THR A 464 5.37 -21.13 8.17
N PRO A 465 4.51 -21.72 9.02
CA PRO A 465 4.46 -21.39 10.44
C PRO A 465 5.77 -21.72 11.17
N GLN A 466 6.38 -22.86 10.86
CA GLN A 466 7.64 -23.28 11.50
C GLN A 466 8.80 -22.39 11.08
N VAL A 467 8.89 -22.05 9.78
CA VAL A 467 9.90 -21.13 9.24
C VAL A 467 9.76 -19.74 9.89
N MET A 468 8.52 -19.27 10.06
CA MET A 468 8.20 -18.02 10.72
C MET A 468 8.62 -18.00 12.19
N GLU A 469 8.30 -19.05 12.94
CA GLU A 469 8.70 -19.17 14.34
C GLU A 469 10.21 -19.22 14.50
N HIS A 470 10.90 -19.97 13.62
CA HIS A 470 12.35 -20.01 13.56
C HIS A 470 12.94 -18.62 13.30
N MET A 471 12.44 -17.87 12.31
CA MET A 471 12.90 -16.49 12.03
C MET A 471 12.69 -15.55 13.23
N VAL A 472 11.55 -15.66 13.92
CA VAL A 472 11.26 -14.86 15.11
C VAL A 472 12.22 -15.21 16.25
N SER A 473 12.51 -16.50 16.46
CA SER A 473 13.48 -16.96 17.45
C SER A 473 14.89 -16.43 17.16
N GLU A 474 15.36 -16.58 15.91
CA GLU A 474 16.64 -16.06 15.45
C GLU A 474 16.73 -14.54 15.57
N ALA A 475 15.66 -13.82 15.26
CA ALA A 475 15.61 -12.36 15.43
C ALA A 475 15.74 -11.94 16.91
N ARG A 476 15.17 -12.70 17.86
CA ARG A 476 15.34 -12.44 19.30
C ARG A 476 16.80 -12.62 19.72
N ARG A 477 17.45 -13.69 19.26
CA ARG A 477 18.86 -13.97 19.55
C ARG A 477 19.79 -12.90 18.95
N ALA A 478 19.51 -12.47 17.73
CA ALA A 478 20.23 -11.38 17.08
C ALA A 478 20.09 -10.06 17.84
N LEU A 479 18.89 -9.75 18.35
CA LEU A 479 18.65 -8.55 19.16
C LEU A 479 19.43 -8.57 20.49
N GLN A 480 19.48 -9.69 21.20
CA GLN A 480 20.31 -9.81 22.40
C GLN A 480 21.78 -9.51 22.11
N THR A 481 22.29 -10.00 20.98
CA THR A 481 23.66 -9.73 20.54
C THR A 481 23.87 -8.26 20.19
N LEU A 482 22.90 -7.63 19.51
CA LEU A 482 22.95 -6.21 19.15
C LEU A 482 22.87 -5.29 20.36
N ASP A 483 22.01 -5.60 21.33
CA ASP A 483 21.86 -4.83 22.57
C ASP A 483 23.17 -4.85 23.37
N ALA A 484 23.85 -5.99 23.45
CA ALA A 484 25.17 -6.10 24.06
C ALA A 484 26.24 -5.27 23.30
N ARG A 485 26.24 -5.31 21.95
CA ARG A 485 27.20 -4.53 21.14
C ARG A 485 26.98 -3.02 21.22
N LEU A 486 25.72 -2.58 21.25
CA LEU A 486 25.36 -1.16 21.36
C LEU A 486 25.52 -0.64 22.80
N GLY A 487 25.25 -1.47 23.81
CA GLY A 487 25.42 -1.13 25.23
C GLY A 487 26.87 -1.02 25.70
N ASN A 488 27.82 -1.65 24.97
CA ASN A 488 29.26 -1.59 25.24
C ASN A 488 29.99 -0.48 24.46
N GLY A 489 29.28 0.38 23.73
CA GLY A 489 29.87 1.60 23.15
C GLY A 489 30.31 2.56 24.26
N PRO A 490 31.34 3.40 24.06
CA PRO A 490 31.76 4.34 25.08
C PRO A 490 30.55 5.19 25.46
N SER A 491 30.19 5.10 26.73
CA SER A 491 29.21 5.96 27.36
C SER A 491 29.57 7.40 27.00
N GLN A 492 28.83 7.99 26.06
CA GLN A 492 28.74 9.43 25.95
C GLN A 492 27.99 9.91 27.19
N SER A 493 28.80 10.03 28.22
CA SER A 493 28.75 11.05 29.24
C SER A 493 28.31 12.39 28.65
N VAL A 494 27.31 12.95 29.34
CA VAL A 494 27.28 14.36 29.75
C VAL A 494 26.59 15.39 28.82
N PHE A 495 25.52 15.94 29.40
CA PHE A 495 24.66 17.12 29.12
C PHE A 495 23.48 17.00 28.16
#